data_AF-A0A812PRV2-F1
#
_entry.id   AF-A0A812PRV2-F1
#
_cell.length_a   1.000
_cell.length_b   1.000
_cell.length_c   1.000
_cell.angle_alpha   90.00
_cell.angle_beta   90.00
_cell.angle_gamma   90.00
#
_symmetry.space_group_name_H-M   'P 1'
#
loop_
_entity.id
_entity.type
_entity.pdbx_description
1 polymer ?
#
loop_
_entity_poly.entity_id
_entity_poly.type
_entity_poly.pdbx_seq_one_letter_code
_entity_poly.pdbx_strand_id
1 'polypeptide(L)'
;RARADFYHLSQTTTRLHAFWSHSWHGSVSGKVATLFFLTKAGAAAAAGTGAAVAACIAFGCGVLPDDDGRSWWCLSSGCLAYLLTVLFWRPRQLGTLSLGAILKCSDAMLVLWDPTWARRLWCVYELAAFIRSRSPGEKPRVNIRPTLLGFTLFACWFACALGGFAFDFAFTLQTTLGGNGVIFFGLALCGLIFWYIAHLVREYCRDVTTMCQHIARFSFATAESFCCSVEHKHPHSEEHLMCDREVMQRCINIWFGGIEAFEQQVQGDLYKLLVDQLANHMVSYWRLAEASPVFLWFHLDIAARGLRQFIYLAEDEAHLILAIMQLLLGLSYWLGVVPILWRVMFRLAWAMQTKCACRVLDYTKSLLLLLPGIFIFGAFPFLNSFLSEHLLRDLSPLGFALITIPLAALVWRNLPVPVPRHNVRLATEPQAQSAKL
;
A
#
# COMPACT_ATOMS: atom_id res chain seq x y z
N ARG A 1 30.80 12.87 14.10
CA ARG A 1 29.96 13.45 13.02
C ARG A 1 29.33 14.72 13.57
N ALA A 2 29.67 15.88 13.01
CA ALA A 2 29.09 17.16 13.45
C ALA A 2 27.56 17.09 13.36
N ARG A 3 26.86 17.34 14.48
CA ARG A 3 25.43 17.68 14.44
C ARG A 3 25.35 18.99 13.67
N ALA A 4 25.04 18.92 12.38
CA ALA A 4 24.75 20.12 11.61
C ALA A 4 23.58 20.84 12.30
N ASP A 5 23.80 22.09 12.71
CA ASP A 5 22.78 22.92 13.30
C ASP A 5 21.78 23.31 12.21
N PHE A 6 20.73 22.50 12.07
CA PHE A 6 19.63 22.75 11.12
C PHE A 6 18.59 23.74 11.67
N TYR A 7 18.84 24.37 12.83
CA TYR A 7 17.87 25.31 13.41
C TYR A 7 17.62 26.52 12.50
N HIS A 8 18.64 26.96 11.76
CA HIS A 8 18.51 28.04 10.77
C HIS A 8 17.61 27.68 9.57
N LEU A 9 17.32 26.39 9.34
CA LEU A 9 16.36 25.93 8.33
C LEU A 9 14.94 25.82 8.88
N SER A 10 14.75 26.02 10.19
CA SER A 10 13.43 25.98 10.81
C SER A 10 12.67 27.29 10.56
N GLN A 11 11.36 27.17 10.33
CA GLN A 11 10.47 28.31 10.15
C GLN A 11 9.30 28.16 11.12
N THR A 12 8.93 29.26 11.79
CA THR A 12 7.70 29.31 12.60
C THR A 12 6.51 29.08 11.68
N THR A 13 5.73 28.04 11.97
CA THR A 13 4.48 27.76 11.26
C THR A 13 3.35 27.63 12.26
N THR A 14 2.19 28.21 11.91
CA THR A 14 0.95 28.09 12.69
C THR A 14 0.20 26.79 12.39
N ARG A 15 0.53 26.14 11.27
CA ARG A 15 -0.20 24.98 10.76
C ARG A 15 0.75 23.95 10.16
N LEU A 16 0.56 22.70 10.56
CA LEU A 16 1.32 21.57 10.04
C LEU A 16 0.37 20.65 9.28
N HIS A 17 0.73 20.30 8.05
CA HIS A 17 -0.12 19.43 7.24
C HIS A 17 -0.22 18.03 7.87
N ALA A 18 0.89 17.47 8.35
CA ALA A 18 0.91 16.17 8.99
C ALA A 18 2.03 16.04 10.03
N PHE A 19 1.71 15.48 11.20
CA PHE A 19 2.69 14.99 12.17
C PHE A 19 3.03 13.53 11.89
N TRP A 20 4.31 13.15 12.02
CA TRP A 20 4.77 11.79 11.74
C TRP A 20 5.25 11.09 13.01
N SER A 21 4.51 10.08 13.45
CA SER A 21 4.94 9.19 14.53
C SER A 21 5.49 7.89 13.97
N HIS A 22 6.60 7.42 14.51
CA HIS A 22 7.23 6.16 14.12
C HIS A 22 8.01 5.56 15.28
N SER A 23 8.18 4.24 15.28
CA SER A 23 9.09 3.59 16.22
C SER A 23 10.54 3.78 15.76
N TRP A 24 11.48 3.78 16.69
CA TRP A 24 12.91 3.96 16.42
C TRP A 24 13.63 2.64 16.10
N HIS A 25 13.07 1.48 16.49
CA HIS A 25 13.74 0.18 16.29
C HIS A 25 13.36 -0.50 14.97
N GLY A 26 12.23 -0.14 14.36
CA GLY A 26 11.85 -0.67 13.06
C GLY A 26 12.87 -0.29 11.99
N SER A 27 12.96 -1.10 10.93
CA SER A 27 13.86 -0.84 9.82
C SER A 27 13.69 0.58 9.26
N VAL A 28 14.79 1.33 9.19
CA VAL A 28 14.82 2.66 8.60
C VAL A 28 14.45 2.58 7.12
N SER A 29 14.93 1.55 6.40
CA SER A 29 14.65 1.39 4.97
C SER A 29 13.17 1.14 4.70
N GLY A 30 12.47 0.40 5.58
CA GLY A 30 11.01 0.20 5.46
C GLY A 30 10.23 1.51 5.62
N LYS A 31 10.56 2.31 6.65
CA LYS A 31 9.95 3.63 6.85
C LYS A 31 10.17 4.53 5.64
N VAL A 32 11.41 4.59 5.16
CA VAL A 32 11.77 5.41 3.99
C VAL A 32 11.04 4.91 2.74
N ALA A 33 11.02 3.61 2.47
CA ALA A 33 10.31 3.06 1.31
C ALA A 33 8.80 3.35 1.37
N THR A 34 8.16 3.17 2.52
CA THR A 34 6.73 3.50 2.71
C THR A 34 6.48 4.99 2.51
N LEU A 35 7.32 5.87 3.06
CA LEU A 35 7.20 7.31 2.88
C LEU A 35 7.40 7.73 1.42
N PHE A 36 8.42 7.18 0.76
CA PHE A 36 8.68 7.45 -0.66
C PHE A 36 7.48 7.07 -1.51
N PHE A 37 6.91 5.87 -1.30
CA PHE A 37 5.73 5.45 -2.04
C PHE A 37 4.53 6.37 -1.76
N LEU A 38 4.19 6.59 -0.48
CA LEU A 38 3.02 7.39 -0.10
C LEU A 38 3.05 8.83 -0.62
N THR A 39 4.24 9.40 -0.78
CA THR A 39 4.42 10.80 -1.17
C THR A 39 4.66 10.99 -2.67
N LYS A 40 5.25 10.01 -3.34
CA LYS A 40 5.68 10.14 -4.74
C LYS A 40 4.93 9.27 -5.73
N ALA A 41 4.30 8.17 -5.31
CA ALA A 41 3.70 7.20 -6.23
C ALA A 41 2.60 7.81 -7.10
N GLY A 42 1.77 8.71 -6.56
CA GLY A 42 0.75 9.43 -7.34
C GLY A 42 1.34 10.27 -8.47
N ALA A 43 2.36 11.08 -8.18
CA ALA A 43 3.06 11.87 -9.20
C ALA A 43 3.77 10.97 -10.22
N ALA A 44 4.39 9.88 -9.76
CA ALA A 44 5.07 8.93 -10.62
C ALA A 44 4.10 8.18 -11.56
N ALA A 45 2.94 7.75 -11.05
CA ALA A 45 1.91 7.11 -11.85
C ALA A 45 1.34 8.07 -12.91
N ALA A 46 1.10 9.34 -12.53
CA ALA A 46 0.63 10.37 -13.45
C ALA A 46 1.67 10.69 -14.54
N ALA A 47 2.93 10.94 -14.16
CA ALA A 47 4.01 11.23 -15.09
C ALA A 47 4.31 10.04 -16.01
N GLY A 48 4.37 8.83 -15.47
CA GLY A 48 4.54 7.59 -16.23
C GLY A 48 3.41 7.36 -17.23
N THR A 49 2.16 7.57 -16.81
CA THR A 49 1.01 7.42 -17.71
C THR A 49 1.00 8.50 -18.79
N GLY A 50 1.33 9.75 -18.46
CA GLY A 50 1.49 10.83 -19.44
C GLY A 50 2.57 10.52 -20.47
N ALA A 51 3.74 10.01 -20.04
CA ALA A 51 4.81 9.59 -20.93
C ALA A 51 4.38 8.44 -21.85
N ALA A 52 3.70 7.42 -21.31
CA ALA A 52 3.19 6.29 -22.08
C ALA A 52 2.16 6.72 -23.14
N VAL A 53 1.25 7.64 -22.81
CA VAL A 53 0.29 8.19 -23.77
C VAL A 53 0.99 9.02 -24.85
N ALA A 54 1.97 9.86 -24.48
CA ALA A 54 2.76 10.61 -25.44
C ALA A 54 3.53 9.69 -26.40
N ALA A 55 4.10 8.59 -25.89
CA ALA A 55 4.75 7.57 -26.70
C ALA A 55 3.76 6.86 -27.64
N CYS A 56 2.56 6.53 -27.16
CA CYS A 56 1.49 5.95 -27.99
C CYS A 56 1.15 6.85 -29.18
N ILE A 57 0.97 8.15 -28.95
CA ILE A 57 0.66 9.13 -30.00
C ILE A 57 1.85 9.30 -30.95
N ALA A 58 3.07 9.46 -30.42
CA ALA A 58 4.26 9.63 -31.24
C ALA A 58 4.55 8.42 -32.13
N PHE A 59 4.34 7.20 -31.61
CA PHE A 59 4.43 5.97 -32.41
C PHE A 59 3.32 5.89 -33.46
N GLY A 60 2.08 6.21 -33.08
CA GLY A 60 0.93 6.27 -34.00
C GLY A 60 1.14 7.25 -35.17
N CYS A 61 1.76 8.40 -34.92
CA CYS A 61 2.09 9.38 -35.94
C CYS A 61 3.36 9.03 -36.76
N GLY A 62 4.01 7.89 -36.51
CA GLY A 62 5.23 7.49 -37.21
C GLY A 62 6.50 8.24 -36.80
N VAL A 63 6.48 9.00 -35.69
CA VAL A 63 7.65 9.74 -35.18
C VAL A 63 8.65 8.80 -34.51
N LEU A 64 8.15 7.78 -33.81
CA LEU A 64 8.98 6.75 -33.18
C LEU A 64 9.23 5.58 -34.15
N PRO A 65 10.41 4.94 -34.08
CA PRO A 65 10.76 3.85 -34.98
C PRO A 65 9.87 2.63 -34.74
N ASP A 66 9.71 1.86 -35.81
CA ASP A 66 8.88 0.67 -35.86
C ASP A 66 9.77 -0.56 -36.07
N ASP A 67 9.71 -1.48 -35.11
CA ASP A 67 10.43 -2.74 -35.16
C ASP A 67 9.45 -3.83 -35.63
N ASP A 68 9.17 -3.86 -36.94
CA ASP A 68 8.26 -4.82 -37.58
C ASP A 68 6.81 -4.78 -37.05
N GLY A 69 6.25 -3.56 -36.92
CA GLY A 69 4.89 -3.36 -36.44
C GLY A 69 4.75 -3.56 -34.93
N ARG A 70 5.83 -3.43 -34.15
CA ARG A 70 5.85 -3.61 -32.70
C ARG A 70 6.12 -2.30 -32.00
N SER A 71 5.37 -2.04 -30.93
CA SER A 71 5.61 -0.93 -30.01
C SER A 71 5.95 -1.48 -28.64
N TRP A 72 7.07 -1.04 -28.10
CA TRP A 72 7.47 -1.22 -26.70
C TRP A 72 7.72 0.14 -26.02
N TRP A 73 7.35 1.21 -26.72
CA TRP A 73 7.60 2.60 -26.35
C TRP A 73 6.72 3.05 -25.19
N CYS A 74 5.45 2.63 -25.14
CA CYS A 74 4.52 3.04 -24.08
C CYS A 74 4.94 2.47 -22.73
N LEU A 75 5.20 1.16 -22.67
CA LEU A 75 5.67 0.48 -21.48
C LEU A 75 7.03 1.02 -21.02
N SER A 76 7.99 1.17 -21.93
CA SER A 76 9.35 1.63 -21.61
C SER A 76 9.38 3.07 -21.13
N SER A 77 8.73 3.99 -21.86
CA SER A 77 8.67 5.41 -21.48
C SER A 77 7.88 5.61 -20.18
N GLY A 78 6.79 4.87 -19.98
CA GLY A 78 6.00 4.90 -18.74
C GLY A 78 6.81 4.42 -17.55
N CYS A 79 7.52 3.29 -17.66
CA CYS A 79 8.38 2.77 -16.60
C CYS A 79 9.53 3.72 -16.29
N LEU A 80 10.21 4.23 -17.31
CA LEU A 80 11.32 5.17 -17.14
C LEU A 80 10.86 6.46 -16.44
N ALA A 81 9.78 7.08 -16.92
CA ALA A 81 9.24 8.29 -16.32
C ALA A 81 8.74 8.06 -14.89
N TYR A 82 8.15 6.90 -14.59
CA TYR A 82 7.77 6.53 -13.23
C TYR A 82 8.99 6.47 -12.30
N LEU A 83 10.05 5.75 -12.71
CA LEU A 83 11.28 5.63 -11.92
C LEU A 83 11.96 6.98 -11.72
N LEU A 84 12.13 7.77 -12.78
CA LEU A 84 12.70 9.11 -12.70
C LEU A 84 11.89 10.01 -11.76
N THR A 85 10.55 9.92 -11.81
CA THR A 85 9.69 10.69 -10.91
C THR A 85 9.84 10.22 -9.46
N VAL A 86 9.88 8.92 -9.18
CA VAL A 86 10.13 8.40 -7.82
C VAL A 86 11.49 8.88 -7.29
N LEU A 87 12.53 8.90 -8.13
CA LEU A 87 13.87 9.31 -7.73
C LEU A 87 13.95 10.83 -7.49
N PHE A 88 13.47 11.64 -8.44
CA PHE A 88 13.73 13.07 -8.47
C PHE A 88 12.58 13.94 -7.97
N TRP A 89 11.35 13.42 -7.85
CA TRP A 89 10.23 14.21 -7.32
C TRP A 89 10.48 14.55 -5.85
N ARG A 90 10.47 15.86 -5.55
CA ARG A 90 10.66 16.38 -4.21
C ARG A 90 9.31 16.83 -3.65
N PRO A 91 8.66 16.03 -2.79
CA PRO A 91 7.51 16.54 -2.06
C PRO A 91 7.99 17.65 -1.12
N ARG A 92 7.28 18.78 -1.09
CA ARG A 92 7.52 19.84 -0.09
C ARG A 92 7.16 19.27 1.28
N GLN A 93 8.15 18.87 2.07
CA GLN A 93 7.94 18.41 3.44
C GLN A 93 8.95 19.10 4.37
N LEU A 94 8.42 19.76 5.38
CA LEU A 94 9.16 20.46 6.43
C LEU A 94 9.15 19.60 7.69
N GLY A 95 10.33 19.33 8.26
CA GLY A 95 10.46 18.75 9.59
C GLY A 95 10.44 19.85 10.66
N THR A 96 9.94 19.55 11.86
CA THR A 96 9.81 20.52 12.95
C THR A 96 10.19 19.92 14.32
N LEU A 97 10.57 20.80 15.26
CA LEU A 97 11.03 20.49 16.63
C LEU A 97 10.11 21.18 17.65
N SER A 98 9.14 20.45 18.25
CA SER A 98 8.42 20.71 19.53
C SER A 98 7.06 19.96 19.61
N LEU A 99 6.98 18.86 20.36
CA LEU A 99 5.90 17.87 20.26
C LEU A 99 4.47 18.39 20.55
N GLY A 100 4.24 19.03 21.69
CA GLY A 100 2.88 19.37 22.13
C GLY A 100 2.20 20.43 21.25
N ALA A 101 2.96 21.46 20.84
CA ALA A 101 2.49 22.46 19.90
C ALA A 101 2.27 21.84 18.51
N ILE A 102 3.16 20.95 18.07
CA ILE A 102 3.03 20.25 16.79
C ILE A 102 1.74 19.43 16.73
N LEU A 103 1.44 18.63 17.77
CA LEU A 103 0.25 17.80 17.79
C LEU A 103 -1.02 18.64 17.66
N LYS A 104 -1.10 19.78 18.35
CA LYS A 104 -2.24 20.70 18.26
C LYS A 104 -2.33 21.38 16.89
N CYS A 105 -1.21 21.85 16.33
CA CYS A 105 -1.15 22.55 15.05
C CYS A 105 -1.23 21.62 13.82
N SER A 106 -1.19 20.30 14.00
CA SER A 106 -1.23 19.34 12.90
C SER A 106 -2.65 19.02 12.47
N ASP A 107 -2.91 19.08 11.16
CA ASP A 107 -4.19 18.72 10.55
C ASP A 107 -4.39 17.20 10.46
N ALA A 108 -3.30 16.44 10.35
CA ALA A 108 -3.29 14.99 10.23
C ALA A 108 -2.12 14.36 10.98
N MET A 109 -2.22 13.06 11.25
CA MET A 109 -1.14 12.26 11.83
C MET A 109 -0.87 11.04 10.95
N LEU A 110 0.37 10.86 10.52
CA LEU A 110 0.85 9.65 9.85
C LEU A 110 1.60 8.80 10.88
N VAL A 111 1.14 7.58 11.11
CA VAL A 111 1.80 6.63 12.00
C VAL A 111 2.44 5.54 11.14
N LEU A 112 3.76 5.50 11.12
CA LEU A 112 4.54 4.42 10.53
C LEU A 112 4.82 3.38 11.59
N TRP A 113 4.04 2.31 11.59
CA TRP A 113 4.11 1.30 12.65
C TRP A 113 4.92 0.07 12.21
N ASP A 114 5.46 -0.59 13.22
CA ASP A 114 6.10 -1.91 13.16
C ASP A 114 5.65 -2.71 14.39
N PRO A 115 5.91 -4.03 14.47
CA PRO A 115 5.39 -4.89 15.55
C PRO A 115 5.72 -4.42 16.97
N THR A 116 6.77 -3.61 17.15
CA THR A 116 7.17 -3.06 18.46
C THR A 116 6.51 -1.73 18.80
N TRP A 117 5.84 -1.07 17.85
CA TRP A 117 5.27 0.26 18.02
C TRP A 117 4.26 0.32 19.18
N ALA A 118 3.32 -0.63 19.25
CA ALA A 118 2.28 -0.67 20.27
C ALA A 118 2.79 -1.00 21.69
N ARG A 119 4.02 -1.51 21.81
CA ARG A 119 4.62 -1.80 23.13
C ARG A 119 5.18 -0.54 23.78
N ARG A 120 5.35 0.55 23.03
CA ARG A 120 6.05 1.74 23.52
C ARG A 120 5.10 2.77 24.06
N LEU A 121 5.37 3.19 25.29
CA LEU A 121 4.57 4.18 26.00
C LEU A 121 4.46 5.49 25.21
N TRP A 122 5.61 5.99 24.72
CA TRP A 122 5.68 7.23 23.98
C TRP A 122 4.82 7.23 22.71
N CYS A 123 4.96 6.21 21.87
CA CYS A 123 4.24 6.10 20.61
C CYS A 123 2.71 6.02 20.80
N VAL A 124 2.26 5.23 21.77
CA VAL A 124 0.84 5.08 22.08
C VAL A 124 0.27 6.39 22.64
N TYR A 125 1.02 7.06 23.53
CA TYR A 125 0.64 8.37 24.05
C TYR A 125 0.54 9.43 22.95
N GLU A 126 1.50 9.53 22.01
CA GLU A 126 1.45 10.52 20.93
C GLU A 126 0.15 10.42 20.14
N LEU A 127 -0.26 9.19 19.82
CA LEU A 127 -1.47 8.95 19.06
C LEU A 127 -2.74 9.23 19.88
N ALA A 128 -2.77 8.80 21.15
CA ALA A 128 -3.88 9.11 22.05
C ALA A 128 -4.01 10.62 22.30
N ALA A 129 -2.90 11.33 22.50
CA ALA A 129 -2.84 12.77 22.70
C ALA A 129 -3.31 13.53 21.45
N PHE A 130 -2.93 13.08 20.25
CA PHE A 130 -3.42 13.65 18.99
C PHE A 130 -4.94 13.55 18.86
N ILE A 131 -5.51 12.38 19.20
CA ILE A 131 -6.96 12.16 19.17
C ILE A 131 -7.66 13.05 20.21
N ARG A 132 -7.12 13.10 21.44
CA ARG A 132 -7.65 13.91 22.55
C ARG A 132 -7.57 15.41 22.26
N SER A 133 -6.60 15.86 21.47
CA SER A 133 -6.42 17.28 21.16
C SER A 133 -7.41 17.82 20.13
N ARG A 134 -8.25 16.98 19.50
CA ARG A 134 -9.26 17.40 18.53
C ARG A 134 -10.47 17.99 19.21
N SER A 135 -11.17 18.90 18.51
CA SER A 135 -12.40 19.49 19.04
C SER A 135 -13.49 18.41 19.14
N PRO A 136 -14.42 18.48 20.12
CA PRO A 136 -15.55 17.55 20.19
C PRO A 136 -16.32 17.52 18.86
N GLY A 137 -16.45 16.32 18.27
CA GLY A 137 -17.11 16.12 16.96
C GLY A 137 -16.19 16.17 15.74
N GLU A 138 -14.95 16.64 15.88
CA GLU A 138 -13.95 16.60 14.80
C GLU A 138 -13.37 15.19 14.66
N LYS A 139 -13.49 14.57 13.48
CA LYS A 139 -12.89 13.26 13.22
C LYS A 139 -11.37 13.40 13.06
N PRO A 140 -10.54 12.77 13.91
CA PRO A 140 -9.09 12.86 13.80
C PRO A 140 -8.62 12.23 12.49
N ARG A 141 -7.84 12.98 11.69
CA ARG A 141 -7.27 12.47 10.43
C ARG A 141 -5.99 11.69 10.71
N VAL A 142 -6.14 10.44 11.14
CA VAL A 142 -5.01 9.54 11.39
C VAL A 142 -4.87 8.55 10.24
N ASN A 143 -3.68 8.49 9.64
CA ASN A 143 -3.29 7.49 8.66
C ASN A 143 -2.28 6.55 9.30
N ILE A 144 -2.63 5.28 9.46
CA ILE A 144 -1.75 4.27 10.05
C ILE A 144 -1.26 3.34 8.94
N ARG A 145 0.06 3.24 8.76
CA ARG A 145 0.68 2.54 7.63
C ARG A 145 1.83 1.66 8.13
N PRO A 146 1.89 0.38 7.74
CA PRO A 146 3.00 -0.46 8.13
C PRO A 146 4.26 -0.02 7.38
N THR A 147 5.40 -0.17 8.04
CA THR A 147 6.72 0.06 7.42
C THR A 147 7.03 -0.91 6.27
N LEU A 148 6.30 -2.02 6.15
CA LEU A 148 6.43 -2.97 5.05
C LEU A 148 5.68 -2.54 3.77
N LEU A 149 4.71 -1.62 3.86
CA LEU A 149 3.82 -1.26 2.75
C LEU A 149 4.59 -0.81 1.50
N GLY A 150 5.58 0.06 1.67
CA GLY A 150 6.35 0.61 0.56
C GLY A 150 7.07 -0.47 -0.23
N PHE A 151 7.77 -1.39 0.46
CA PHE A 151 8.44 -2.50 -0.20
C PHE A 151 7.46 -3.40 -0.96
N THR A 152 6.33 -3.72 -0.34
CA THR A 152 5.29 -4.55 -0.99
C THR A 152 4.75 -3.90 -2.26
N LEU A 153 4.49 -2.59 -2.24
CA LEU A 153 3.97 -1.87 -3.41
C LEU A 153 5.04 -1.66 -4.50
N PHE A 154 6.28 -1.37 -4.13
CA PHE A 154 7.39 -1.32 -5.10
C PHE A 154 7.66 -2.69 -5.74
N ALA A 155 7.64 -3.76 -4.95
CA ALA A 155 7.76 -5.12 -5.46
C ALA A 155 6.60 -5.47 -6.41
N CYS A 156 5.38 -5.05 -6.07
CA CYS A 156 4.21 -5.23 -6.92
C CYS A 156 4.37 -4.50 -8.27
N TRP A 157 4.75 -3.23 -8.24
CA TRP A 157 5.02 -2.45 -9.45
C TRP A 157 6.11 -3.10 -10.31
N PHE A 158 7.22 -3.52 -9.69
CA PHE A 158 8.33 -4.16 -10.39
C PHE A 158 7.93 -5.51 -10.99
N ALA A 159 7.15 -6.33 -10.28
CA ALA A 159 6.62 -7.59 -10.80
C ALA A 159 5.70 -7.36 -12.00
N CYS A 160 4.84 -6.34 -11.95
CA CYS A 160 3.98 -5.98 -13.07
C CYS A 160 4.80 -5.52 -14.27
N ALA A 161 5.79 -4.63 -14.07
CA ALA A 161 6.68 -4.14 -15.12
C ALA A 161 7.42 -5.29 -15.81
N LEU A 162 8.07 -6.15 -15.02
CA LEU A 162 8.76 -7.33 -15.51
C LEU A 162 7.82 -8.27 -16.27
N GLY A 163 6.60 -8.49 -15.77
CA GLY A 163 5.59 -9.31 -16.43
C GLY A 163 5.16 -8.73 -17.78
N GLY A 164 4.96 -7.41 -17.85
CA GLY A 164 4.66 -6.71 -19.10
C GLY A 164 5.77 -6.87 -20.13
N PHE A 165 7.04 -6.65 -19.75
CA PHE A 165 8.19 -6.84 -20.63
C PHE A 165 8.38 -8.29 -21.05
N ALA A 166 8.21 -9.24 -20.13
CA ALA A 166 8.31 -10.66 -20.43
C ALA A 166 7.23 -11.09 -21.43
N PHE A 167 6.00 -10.58 -21.31
CA PHE A 167 4.92 -10.86 -22.23
C PHE A 167 5.15 -10.24 -23.61
N ASP A 168 5.61 -8.99 -23.66
CA ASP A 168 5.94 -8.32 -24.92
C ASP A 168 7.09 -9.03 -25.66
N PHE A 169 8.15 -9.37 -24.93
CA PHE A 169 9.30 -10.09 -25.49
C PHE A 169 8.93 -11.53 -25.93
N ALA A 170 8.04 -12.19 -25.18
CA ALA A 170 7.51 -13.49 -25.53
C ALA A 170 6.75 -13.49 -26.85
N PHE A 171 5.83 -12.54 -27.00
CA PHE A 171 5.08 -12.35 -28.23
C PHE A 171 6.04 -12.11 -29.41
N THR A 172 7.11 -11.36 -29.16
CA THR A 172 8.20 -11.11 -30.10
C THR A 172 8.94 -12.40 -30.51
N LEU A 173 9.37 -13.22 -29.55
CA LEU A 173 10.21 -14.39 -29.81
C LEU A 173 9.44 -15.61 -30.36
N GLN A 174 8.14 -15.71 -30.07
CA GLN A 174 7.28 -16.79 -30.59
C GLN A 174 7.24 -16.80 -32.13
N THR A 175 7.43 -15.64 -32.76
CA THR A 175 7.48 -15.52 -34.22
C THR A 175 8.79 -16.02 -34.85
N THR A 176 9.88 -16.16 -34.09
CA THR A 176 11.22 -16.37 -34.65
C THR A 176 11.86 -17.72 -34.31
N LEU A 177 11.82 -18.20 -33.05
CA LEU A 177 12.76 -19.28 -32.63
C LEU A 177 12.23 -20.25 -31.54
N GLY A 178 10.92 -20.52 -31.45
CA GLY A 178 10.39 -21.44 -30.44
C GLY A 178 10.40 -20.87 -29.01
N GLY A 179 9.91 -19.63 -28.87
CA GLY A 179 10.00 -18.75 -27.70
C GLY A 179 9.35 -19.18 -26.37
N ASN A 180 9.00 -20.46 -26.21
CA ASN A 180 8.37 -20.98 -24.99
C ASN A 180 9.27 -20.82 -23.75
N GLY A 181 10.59 -21.00 -23.89
CA GLY A 181 11.53 -20.94 -22.75
C GLY A 181 11.57 -19.57 -22.05
N VAL A 182 11.54 -18.48 -22.80
CA VAL A 182 11.61 -17.12 -22.23
C VAL A 182 10.29 -16.74 -21.56
N ILE A 183 9.15 -17.18 -22.10
CA ILE A 183 7.83 -17.05 -21.45
C ILE A 183 7.86 -17.70 -20.08
N PHE A 184 8.26 -18.99 -20.02
CA PHE A 184 8.29 -19.72 -18.75
C PHE A 184 9.24 -19.08 -17.75
N PHE A 185 10.41 -18.59 -18.20
CA PHE A 185 11.36 -17.89 -17.32
C PHE A 185 10.80 -16.58 -16.76
N GLY A 186 10.22 -15.72 -17.62
CA GLY A 186 9.63 -14.45 -17.20
C GLY A 186 8.44 -14.65 -16.26
N LEU A 187 7.56 -15.60 -16.57
CA LEU A 187 6.43 -15.97 -15.70
C LEU A 187 6.90 -16.57 -14.37
N ALA A 188 7.94 -17.41 -14.38
CA ALA A 188 8.52 -17.96 -13.15
C ALA A 188 9.11 -16.84 -12.27
N LEU A 189 9.83 -15.88 -12.85
CA LEU A 189 10.41 -14.76 -12.10
C LEU A 189 9.32 -13.84 -11.52
N CYS A 190 8.27 -13.54 -12.29
CA CYS A 190 7.10 -12.81 -11.79
C CYS A 190 6.40 -13.59 -10.66
N GLY A 191 6.21 -14.90 -10.85
CA GLY A 191 5.65 -15.80 -9.85
C GLY A 191 6.44 -15.81 -8.55
N LEU A 192 7.78 -15.81 -8.61
CA LEU A 192 8.64 -15.72 -7.43
C LEU A 192 8.48 -14.38 -6.68
N ILE A 193 8.35 -13.26 -7.40
CA ILE A 193 8.13 -11.96 -6.76
C ILE A 193 6.73 -11.92 -6.12
N PHE A 194 5.69 -12.38 -6.81
CA PHE A 194 4.34 -12.45 -6.24
C PHE A 194 4.25 -13.41 -5.06
N TRP A 195 5.01 -14.51 -5.07
CA TRP A 195 5.13 -15.43 -3.95
C TRP A 195 5.72 -14.73 -2.72
N TYR A 196 6.81 -13.97 -2.92
CA TYR A 196 7.42 -13.18 -1.86
C TYR A 196 6.47 -12.11 -1.33
N ILE A 197 5.75 -11.39 -2.21
CA ILE A 197 4.70 -10.42 -1.82
C ILE A 197 3.62 -11.11 -0.98
N ALA A 198 3.14 -12.29 -1.38
CA ALA A 198 2.14 -13.04 -0.63
C ALA A 198 2.65 -13.41 0.78
N HIS A 199 3.94 -13.74 0.91
CA HIS A 199 4.57 -13.99 2.21
C HIS A 199 4.62 -12.72 3.08
N LEU A 200 5.06 -11.59 2.52
CA LEU A 200 5.09 -10.29 3.21
C LEU A 200 3.71 -9.85 3.67
N VAL A 201 2.67 -10.03 2.85
CA VAL A 201 1.29 -9.71 3.20
C VAL A 201 0.79 -10.60 4.36
N ARG A 202 1.12 -11.90 4.36
CA ARG A 202 0.77 -12.79 5.48
C ARG A 202 1.51 -12.42 6.77
N GLU A 203 2.77 -12.02 6.69
CA GLU A 203 3.53 -11.48 7.82
C GLU A 203 2.86 -10.23 8.37
N TYR A 204 2.51 -9.28 7.51
CA TYR A 204 1.74 -8.10 7.91
C TYR A 204 0.44 -8.46 8.64
N CYS A 205 -0.37 -9.39 8.12
CA CYS A 205 -1.64 -9.76 8.75
C CYS A 205 -1.43 -10.29 10.18
N ARG A 206 -0.36 -11.10 10.40
CA ARG A 206 0.05 -11.56 11.73
C ARG A 206 0.42 -10.39 12.63
N ASP A 207 1.24 -9.48 12.14
CA ASP A 207 1.71 -8.32 12.91
C ASP A 207 0.54 -7.41 13.31
N VAL A 208 -0.46 -7.23 12.45
CA VAL A 208 -1.69 -6.51 12.80
C VAL A 208 -2.41 -7.21 13.94
N THR A 209 -2.56 -8.53 13.85
CA THR A 209 -3.23 -9.30 14.90
C THR A 209 -2.50 -9.17 16.24
N THR A 210 -1.17 -9.29 16.24
CA THR A 210 -0.33 -9.10 17.43
C THR A 210 -0.43 -7.67 17.96
N MET A 211 -0.40 -6.66 17.09
CA MET A 211 -0.51 -5.27 17.51
C MET A 211 -1.88 -4.96 18.13
N CYS A 212 -2.96 -5.45 17.52
CA CYS A 212 -4.30 -5.33 18.09
C CYS A 212 -4.37 -5.97 19.48
N GLN A 213 -3.76 -7.15 19.68
CA GLN A 213 -3.69 -7.79 21.00
C GLN A 213 -2.89 -6.97 22.02
N HIS A 214 -1.75 -6.38 21.61
CA HIS A 214 -0.96 -5.52 22.49
C HIS A 214 -1.72 -4.26 22.92
N ILE A 215 -2.48 -3.64 22.01
CA ILE A 215 -3.27 -2.44 22.33
C ILE A 215 -4.48 -2.78 23.19
N ALA A 216 -5.16 -3.90 22.91
CA ALA A 216 -6.29 -4.36 23.71
C ALA A 216 -5.91 -4.69 25.16
N ARG A 217 -4.65 -5.08 25.39
CA ARG A 217 -4.08 -5.40 26.71
C ARG A 217 -3.06 -4.36 27.15
N PHE A 218 -3.09 -3.17 26.57
CA PHE A 218 -2.11 -2.14 26.86
C PHE A 218 -2.18 -1.77 28.33
N SER A 219 -1.04 -1.75 29.01
CA SER A 219 -0.93 -1.15 30.33
C SER A 219 0.29 -0.24 30.38
N PHE A 220 0.12 0.92 31.01
CA PHE A 220 1.17 1.86 31.32
C PHE A 220 2.33 1.17 32.03
N ALA A 221 2.05 0.31 33.03
CA ALA A 221 3.09 -0.35 33.82
C ALA A 221 4.00 -1.26 32.97
N THR A 222 3.42 -1.97 32.00
CA THR A 222 4.15 -2.93 31.14
C THR A 222 4.66 -2.32 29.84
N ALA A 223 4.17 -1.13 29.46
CA ALA A 223 4.63 -0.42 28.26
C ALA A 223 6.11 -0.06 28.35
N GLU A 224 6.88 -0.28 27.29
CA GLU A 224 8.31 -0.04 27.24
C GLU A 224 8.64 1.45 27.11
N SER A 225 9.74 1.86 27.74
CA SER A 225 10.36 3.18 27.60
C SER A 225 11.85 3.01 27.37
N PHE A 226 12.42 3.72 26.40
CA PHE A 226 13.82 3.52 25.99
C PHE A 226 14.78 3.81 27.16
N CYS A 227 14.60 4.92 27.86
CA CYS A 227 15.39 5.26 29.05
C CYS A 227 15.47 4.12 30.07
N CYS A 228 14.35 3.44 30.36
CA CYS A 228 14.32 2.32 31.31
C CYS A 228 15.06 1.08 30.78
N SER A 229 15.01 0.83 29.47
CA SER A 229 15.71 -0.32 28.86
C SER A 229 17.23 -0.21 28.86
N VAL A 230 17.76 1.00 29.07
CA VAL A 230 19.20 1.30 29.18
C VAL A 230 19.59 1.74 30.59
N GLU A 231 18.80 1.37 31.60
CA GLU A 231 19.05 1.71 33.01
C GLU A 231 19.29 3.21 33.25
N HIS A 232 18.59 4.07 32.50
CA HIS A 232 18.74 5.53 32.55
C HIS A 232 20.17 6.02 32.26
N LYS A 233 20.97 5.27 31.50
CA LYS A 233 22.31 5.69 31.07
C LYS A 233 22.38 5.78 29.56
N HIS A 234 22.93 6.87 29.04
CA HIS A 234 23.11 7.03 27.61
C HIS A 234 24.19 6.04 27.10
N PRO A 235 23.92 5.23 26.06
CA PRO A 235 24.82 4.12 25.65
C PRO A 235 26.24 4.52 25.25
N HIS A 236 26.46 5.80 24.93
CA HIS A 236 27.74 6.30 24.43
C HIS A 236 28.42 7.32 25.33
N SER A 237 27.69 8.01 26.21
CA SER A 237 28.23 9.08 27.05
C SER A 237 28.19 8.75 28.54
N GLU A 238 27.54 7.65 28.94
CA GLU A 238 27.25 7.28 30.34
C GLU A 238 26.46 8.33 31.13
N GLU A 239 26.08 9.45 30.51
CA GLU A 239 25.27 10.48 31.13
C GLU A 239 23.90 9.93 31.52
N HIS A 240 23.43 10.36 32.69
CA HIS A 240 22.14 9.95 33.21
C HIS A 240 21.00 10.58 32.40
N LEU A 241 20.12 9.74 31.85
CA LEU A 241 18.94 10.13 31.09
C LEU A 241 17.77 10.41 32.04
N MET A 242 17.02 11.48 31.77
CA MET A 242 15.73 11.68 32.43
C MET A 242 14.80 10.49 32.13
N CYS A 243 14.04 10.06 33.13
CA CYS A 243 13.07 8.98 32.95
C CYS A 243 11.88 9.45 32.11
N ASP A 244 11.83 9.06 30.84
CA ASP A 244 10.69 9.33 29.96
C ASP A 244 9.39 8.85 30.59
N ARG A 245 9.38 7.70 31.27
CA ARG A 245 8.16 7.17 31.90
C ARG A 245 7.56 8.15 32.93
N GLU A 246 8.39 8.77 33.75
CA GLU A 246 7.92 9.76 34.74
C GLU A 246 7.38 11.02 34.06
N VAL A 247 8.06 11.49 33.00
CA VAL A 247 7.57 12.61 32.19
C VAL A 247 6.20 12.29 31.60
N MET A 248 6.08 11.12 30.99
CA MET A 248 4.86 10.64 30.36
C MET A 248 3.73 10.46 31.36
N GLN A 249 4.02 9.96 32.56
CA GLN A 249 3.04 9.87 33.65
C GLN A 249 2.47 11.24 34.02
N ARG A 250 3.33 12.25 34.19
CA ARG A 250 2.88 13.62 34.47
C ARG A 250 2.02 14.17 33.33
N CYS A 251 2.46 13.99 32.09
CA CYS A 251 1.70 14.40 30.91
C CYS A 251 0.34 13.68 30.82
N ILE A 252 0.30 12.39 31.13
CA ILE A 252 -0.93 11.58 31.16
C ILE A 252 -1.90 12.09 32.22
N ASN A 253 -1.42 12.33 33.44
CA ASN A 253 -2.23 12.87 34.53
C ASN A 253 -2.83 14.23 34.15
N ILE A 254 -2.07 15.10 33.48
CA ILE A 254 -2.54 16.41 33.04
C ILE A 254 -3.58 16.30 31.90
N TRP A 255 -3.33 15.48 30.88
CA TRP A 255 -4.14 15.46 29.65
C TRP A 255 -5.37 14.54 29.72
N PHE A 256 -5.25 13.45 30.48
CA PHE A 256 -6.25 12.37 30.55
C PHE A 256 -6.91 12.27 31.93
N GLY A 257 -6.37 12.95 32.96
CA GLY A 257 -6.90 12.92 34.31
C GLY A 257 -6.48 11.71 35.14
N GLY A 258 -5.52 10.90 34.65
CA GLY A 258 -5.01 9.72 35.36
C GLY A 258 -4.52 8.63 34.40
N ILE A 259 -3.82 7.63 34.94
CA ILE A 259 -3.32 6.49 34.18
C ILE A 259 -4.48 5.58 33.74
N GLU A 260 -5.46 5.35 34.61
CA GLU A 260 -6.60 4.47 34.33
C GLU A 260 -7.45 5.03 33.18
N ALA A 261 -7.72 6.34 33.19
CA ALA A 261 -8.46 7.01 32.13
C ALA A 261 -7.73 6.94 30.78
N PHE A 262 -6.40 7.07 30.81
CA PHE A 262 -5.56 6.92 29.62
C PHE A 262 -5.58 5.49 29.08
N GLU A 263 -5.39 4.47 29.92
CA GLU A 263 -5.45 3.07 29.52
C GLU A 263 -6.82 2.72 28.94
N GLN A 264 -7.91 3.18 29.57
CA GLN A 264 -9.27 2.97 29.07
C GLN A 264 -9.47 3.61 27.69
N GLN A 265 -8.96 4.82 27.46
CA GLN A 265 -9.02 5.45 26.14
C GLN A 265 -8.20 4.70 25.09
N VAL A 266 -7.02 4.17 25.47
CA VAL A 266 -6.17 3.38 24.57
C VAL A 266 -6.83 2.04 24.20
N GLN A 267 -7.34 1.31 25.18
CA GLN A 267 -7.97 0.01 24.98
C GLN A 267 -9.34 0.13 24.27
N GLY A 268 -10.01 1.28 24.39
CA GLY A 268 -11.30 1.56 23.77
C GLY A 268 -11.18 2.23 22.40
N ASP A 269 -11.07 3.56 22.40
CA ASP A 269 -11.17 4.37 21.19
C ASP A 269 -9.97 4.17 20.27
N LEU A 270 -8.77 4.09 20.84
CA LEU A 270 -7.57 3.91 20.04
C LEU A 270 -7.52 2.53 19.39
N TYR A 271 -7.88 1.49 20.13
CA TYR A 271 -8.03 0.14 19.60
C TYR A 271 -8.98 0.10 18.39
N LYS A 272 -10.17 0.71 18.50
CA LYS A 272 -11.15 0.76 17.41
C LYS A 272 -10.59 1.47 16.18
N LEU A 273 -9.92 2.61 16.37
CA LEU A 273 -9.28 3.37 15.29
C LEU A 273 -8.19 2.55 14.59
N LEU A 274 -7.31 1.90 15.36
CA LEU A 274 -6.23 1.07 14.83
C LEU A 274 -6.78 -0.10 14.02
N VAL A 275 -7.71 -0.85 14.60
CA VAL A 275 -8.35 -1.99 13.94
C VAL A 275 -8.97 -1.56 12.61
N ASP A 276 -9.70 -0.46 12.58
CA ASP A 276 -10.31 0.06 11.36
C ASP A 276 -9.25 0.43 10.31
N GLN A 277 -8.24 1.22 10.68
CA GLN A 277 -7.20 1.67 9.75
C GLN A 277 -6.35 0.52 9.19
N LEU A 278 -6.08 -0.50 9.98
CA LEU A 278 -5.18 -1.60 9.61
C LEU A 278 -5.88 -2.72 8.86
N ALA A 279 -7.14 -3.02 9.23
CA ALA A 279 -7.93 -4.02 8.56
C ALA A 279 -8.52 -3.46 7.27
N ASN A 280 -9.21 -2.32 7.34
CA ASN A 280 -10.00 -1.84 6.19
C ASN A 280 -9.18 -0.98 5.23
N HIS A 281 -8.16 -0.27 5.74
CA HIS A 281 -7.47 0.79 5.01
C HIS A 281 -5.98 0.54 4.79
N MET A 282 -5.45 -0.68 4.94
CA MET A 282 -4.02 -0.96 4.72
C MET A 282 -3.53 -0.46 3.37
N VAL A 283 -4.17 -0.92 2.30
CA VAL A 283 -3.96 -0.49 0.91
C VAL A 283 -5.27 0.11 0.47
N SER A 284 -5.29 1.41 0.18
CA SER A 284 -6.44 2.01 -0.48
C SER A 284 -6.44 1.61 -1.96
N TYR A 285 -7.62 1.62 -2.57
CA TYR A 285 -7.80 1.33 -3.99
C TYR A 285 -6.84 2.17 -4.85
N TRP A 286 -6.74 3.46 -4.56
CA TRP A 286 -5.87 4.38 -5.27
C TRP A 286 -4.39 4.08 -5.12
N ARG A 287 -3.91 3.61 -3.95
CA ARG A 287 -2.49 3.22 -3.81
C ARG A 287 -2.13 2.02 -4.66
N LEU A 288 -3.09 1.10 -4.84
CA LEU A 288 -2.88 -0.03 -5.74
C LEU A 288 -2.92 0.41 -7.20
N ALA A 289 -3.83 1.32 -7.58
CA ALA A 289 -3.84 1.92 -8.91
C ALA A 289 -2.51 2.63 -9.21
N GLU A 290 -1.96 3.39 -8.26
CA GLU A 290 -0.63 4.03 -8.37
C GLU A 290 0.53 3.03 -8.53
N ALA A 291 0.38 1.80 -8.00
CA ALA A 291 1.38 0.74 -8.08
C ALA A 291 1.27 -0.12 -9.35
N SER A 292 0.16 -0.04 -10.09
CA SER A 292 -0.14 -0.94 -11.21
C SER A 292 -0.48 -0.29 -12.57
N PRO A 293 -0.06 0.95 -12.89
CA PRO A 293 -0.37 1.56 -14.19
C PRO A 293 0.29 0.83 -15.38
N VAL A 294 1.25 -0.07 -15.11
CA VAL A 294 1.91 -0.92 -16.11
C VAL A 294 0.91 -1.69 -16.98
N PHE A 295 -0.19 -2.18 -16.41
CA PHE A 295 -1.21 -2.90 -17.20
C PHE A 295 -1.81 -2.00 -18.29
N LEU A 296 -2.06 -0.73 -17.98
CA LEU A 296 -2.50 0.24 -18.98
C LEU A 296 -1.41 0.47 -20.03
N TRP A 297 -0.15 0.67 -19.61
CA TRP A 297 0.95 0.97 -20.53
C TRP A 297 1.21 -0.16 -21.53
N PHE A 298 1.12 -1.41 -21.07
CA PHE A 298 1.19 -2.59 -21.93
C PHE A 298 0.09 -2.59 -23.00
N HIS A 299 -1.16 -2.30 -22.62
CA HIS A 299 -2.25 -2.21 -23.60
C HIS A 299 -2.15 -0.97 -24.52
N LEU A 300 -1.52 0.12 -24.06
CA LEU A 300 -1.22 1.27 -24.90
C LEU A 300 -0.22 0.94 -26.00
N ASP A 301 0.74 0.04 -25.78
CA ASP A 301 1.63 -0.46 -26.84
C ASP A 301 0.84 -1.21 -27.93
N ILE A 302 -0.18 -1.99 -27.55
CA ILE A 302 -1.07 -2.64 -28.51
C ILE A 302 -1.93 -1.60 -29.25
N ALA A 303 -2.49 -0.62 -28.52
CA ALA A 303 -3.30 0.44 -29.11
C ALA A 303 -2.50 1.32 -30.08
N ALA A 304 -1.23 1.62 -29.77
CA ALA A 304 -0.34 2.42 -30.61
C ALA A 304 -0.16 1.83 -32.01
N ARG A 305 -0.16 0.49 -32.13
CA ARG A 305 -0.10 -0.21 -33.43
C ARG A 305 -1.33 0.05 -34.29
N GLY A 306 -2.51 -0.11 -33.72
CA GLY A 306 -3.76 0.21 -34.43
C GLY A 306 -3.83 1.69 -34.81
N LEU A 307 -3.36 2.59 -33.92
CA LEU A 307 -3.28 4.01 -34.21
C LEU A 307 -2.33 4.31 -35.37
N ARG A 308 -1.19 3.62 -35.45
CA ARG A 308 -0.22 3.76 -36.55
C ARG A 308 -0.79 3.31 -37.88
N GLN A 309 -1.45 2.15 -37.91
CA GLN A 309 -2.12 1.65 -39.10
C GLN A 309 -3.17 2.64 -39.62
N PHE A 310 -3.96 3.22 -38.72
CA PHE A 310 -4.96 4.22 -39.08
C PHE A 310 -4.33 5.55 -39.56
N ILE A 311 -3.45 6.16 -38.78
CA ILE A 311 -2.91 7.51 -39.07
C ILE A 311 -1.86 7.48 -40.18
N TYR A 312 -0.87 6.60 -40.05
CA TYR A 312 0.34 6.64 -40.89
C TYR A 312 0.16 5.88 -42.20
N LEU A 313 -0.53 4.73 -42.16
CA LEU A 313 -0.78 3.90 -43.35
C LEU A 313 -2.11 4.23 -44.05
N ALA A 314 -2.93 5.11 -43.46
CA ALA A 314 -4.26 5.49 -43.96
C ALA A 314 -5.19 4.27 -44.18
N GLU A 315 -5.08 3.26 -43.32
CA GLU A 315 -5.93 2.07 -43.35
C GLU A 315 -7.33 2.34 -42.75
N ASP A 316 -8.23 1.38 -42.92
CA ASP A 316 -9.65 1.45 -42.52
C ASP A 316 -9.87 1.86 -41.05
N GLU A 317 -11.01 2.52 -40.78
CA GLU A 317 -11.46 3.00 -39.46
C GLU A 317 -11.49 1.89 -38.40
N ALA A 318 -11.57 0.63 -38.82
CA ALA A 318 -11.48 -0.56 -37.98
C ALA A 318 -10.22 -0.56 -37.08
N HIS A 319 -9.09 -0.03 -37.53
CA HIS A 319 -7.85 0.02 -36.74
C HIS A 319 -7.92 1.05 -35.60
N LEU A 320 -8.62 2.16 -35.81
CA LEU A 320 -8.88 3.14 -34.76
C LEU A 320 -9.80 2.55 -33.68
N ILE A 321 -10.86 1.85 -34.10
CA ILE A 321 -11.77 1.15 -33.18
C ILE A 321 -10.98 0.14 -32.35
N LEU A 322 -10.12 -0.67 -32.99
CA LEU A 322 -9.26 -1.62 -32.29
C LEU A 322 -8.36 -0.93 -31.26
N ALA A 323 -7.76 0.22 -31.60
CA ALA A 323 -6.92 0.98 -30.67
C ALA A 323 -7.70 1.47 -29.43
N ILE A 324 -8.90 2.02 -29.64
CA ILE A 324 -9.80 2.46 -28.56
C ILE A 324 -10.19 1.27 -27.67
N MET A 325 -10.48 0.13 -28.28
CA MET A 325 -10.85 -1.09 -27.57
C MET A 325 -9.71 -1.64 -26.70
N GLN A 326 -8.46 -1.57 -27.18
CA GLN A 326 -7.30 -1.94 -26.39
C GLN A 326 -7.06 -1.00 -25.22
N LEU A 327 -7.28 0.31 -25.40
CA LEU A 327 -7.24 1.28 -24.31
C LEU A 327 -8.28 0.95 -23.22
N LEU A 328 -9.52 0.67 -23.62
CA LEU A 328 -10.59 0.26 -22.68
C LEU A 328 -10.25 -1.03 -21.93
N LEU A 329 -9.65 -2.00 -22.62
CA LEU A 329 -9.19 -3.24 -22.01
C LEU A 329 -8.09 -2.96 -20.97
N GLY A 330 -7.10 -2.14 -21.31
CA GLY A 330 -6.04 -1.72 -20.38
C GLY A 330 -6.57 -1.02 -19.13
N LEU A 331 -7.53 -0.10 -19.30
CA LEU A 331 -8.22 0.55 -18.17
C LEU A 331 -8.98 -0.47 -17.31
N SER A 332 -9.60 -1.46 -17.93
CA SER A 332 -10.34 -2.52 -17.22
C SER A 332 -9.42 -3.41 -16.39
N TYR A 333 -8.24 -3.77 -16.91
CA TYR A 333 -7.25 -4.51 -16.13
C TYR A 333 -6.69 -3.67 -14.98
N TRP A 334 -6.32 -2.42 -15.25
CA TRP A 334 -5.72 -1.53 -14.26
C TRP A 334 -6.68 -1.17 -13.12
N LEU A 335 -7.91 -0.77 -13.45
CA LEU A 335 -8.88 -0.24 -12.47
C LEU A 335 -9.92 -1.29 -12.03
N GLY A 336 -10.13 -2.35 -12.80
CA GLY A 336 -11.06 -3.43 -12.47
C GLY A 336 -10.35 -4.64 -11.89
N VAL A 337 -9.62 -5.37 -12.74
CA VAL A 337 -9.06 -6.70 -12.44
C VAL A 337 -8.05 -6.66 -11.30
N VAL A 338 -7.05 -5.79 -11.36
CA VAL A 338 -5.97 -5.74 -10.36
C VAL A 338 -6.50 -5.45 -8.95
N PRO A 339 -7.39 -4.45 -8.74
CA PRO A 339 -8.04 -4.24 -7.45
C PRO A 339 -8.85 -5.42 -6.92
N ILE A 340 -9.61 -6.11 -7.78
CA ILE A 340 -10.35 -7.32 -7.38
C ILE A 340 -9.37 -8.38 -6.90
N LEU A 341 -8.36 -8.69 -7.72
CA LEU A 341 -7.35 -9.70 -7.43
C LEU A 341 -6.66 -9.40 -6.10
N TRP A 342 -6.14 -8.18 -5.92
CA TRP A 342 -5.45 -7.81 -4.70
C TRP A 342 -6.35 -7.90 -3.47
N ARG A 343 -7.61 -7.47 -3.57
CA ARG A 343 -8.54 -7.51 -2.44
C ARG A 343 -8.84 -8.96 -2.04
N VAL A 344 -9.12 -9.85 -2.98
CA VAL A 344 -9.38 -11.26 -2.71
C VAL A 344 -8.14 -11.95 -2.16
N MET A 345 -6.97 -11.72 -2.76
CA MET A 345 -5.70 -12.30 -2.32
C MET A 345 -5.31 -11.84 -0.91
N PHE A 346 -5.55 -10.57 -0.57
CA PHE A 346 -5.34 -10.06 0.77
C PHE A 346 -6.23 -10.77 1.80
N ARG A 347 -7.49 -11.08 1.46
CA ARG A 347 -8.39 -11.86 2.33
C ARG A 347 -7.90 -13.28 2.55
N LEU A 348 -7.46 -13.93 1.49
CA LEU A 348 -6.91 -15.28 1.59
C LEU A 348 -5.63 -15.28 2.44
N ALA A 349 -4.76 -14.28 2.26
CA ALA A 349 -3.58 -14.10 3.09
C ALA A 349 -3.93 -13.88 4.57
N TRP A 350 -4.97 -13.09 4.86
CA TRP A 350 -5.50 -12.94 6.20
C TRP A 350 -6.02 -14.26 6.80
N ALA A 351 -6.85 -15.00 6.05
CA ALA A 351 -7.35 -16.30 6.49
C ALA A 351 -6.21 -17.30 6.74
N MET A 352 -5.13 -17.19 5.97
CA MET A 352 -3.94 -18.03 6.03
C MET A 352 -2.82 -17.44 6.90
N GLN A 353 -3.10 -16.44 7.74
CA GLN A 353 -2.05 -15.74 8.50
C GLN A 353 -1.41 -16.58 9.61
N THR A 354 -2.06 -17.66 10.07
CA THR A 354 -1.52 -18.46 11.20
C THR A 354 -0.08 -18.92 10.93
N LYS A 355 0.79 -18.74 11.93
CA LYS A 355 2.21 -19.11 11.86
C LYS A 355 2.34 -20.63 11.86
N CYS A 356 3.14 -21.15 10.94
CA CYS A 356 3.45 -22.58 10.86
C CYS A 356 4.54 -22.98 11.86
N ALA A 357 4.65 -24.29 12.14
CA ALA A 357 5.64 -24.84 13.05
C ALA A 357 7.09 -24.62 12.57
N CYS A 358 7.32 -24.57 11.25
CA CYS A 358 8.62 -24.30 10.65
C CYS A 358 8.52 -23.25 9.53
N ARG A 359 9.68 -22.64 9.19
CA ARG A 359 9.76 -21.61 8.15
C ARG A 359 9.40 -22.14 6.76
N VAL A 360 9.83 -23.36 6.42
CA VAL A 360 9.53 -23.98 5.12
C VAL A 360 8.03 -24.09 4.89
N LEU A 361 7.28 -24.60 5.87
CA LEU A 361 5.83 -24.69 5.77
C LEU A 361 5.16 -23.31 5.68
N ASP A 362 5.73 -22.29 6.34
CA ASP A 362 5.25 -20.91 6.21
C ASP A 362 5.44 -20.38 4.78
N TYR A 363 6.59 -20.65 4.16
CA TYR A 363 6.85 -20.30 2.75
C TYR A 363 5.97 -21.09 1.76
N THR A 364 5.80 -22.40 1.97
CA THR A 364 4.90 -23.24 1.14
C THR A 364 3.46 -22.75 1.23
N LYS A 365 3.01 -22.35 2.42
CA LYS A 365 1.66 -21.79 2.60
C LYS A 365 1.47 -20.46 1.86
N SER A 366 2.53 -19.65 1.71
CA SER A 366 2.51 -18.48 0.85
C SER A 366 2.53 -18.84 -0.65
N LEU A 367 3.17 -19.94 -1.03
CA LEU A 367 3.16 -20.44 -2.41
C LEU A 367 1.75 -20.91 -2.80
N LEU A 368 1.07 -21.62 -1.91
CA LEU A 368 -0.31 -22.07 -2.11
C LEU A 368 -1.29 -20.91 -2.34
N LEU A 369 -1.02 -19.71 -1.80
CA LEU A 369 -1.84 -18.53 -2.08
C LEU A 369 -1.78 -18.11 -3.56
N LEU A 370 -0.70 -18.40 -4.28
CA LEU A 370 -0.60 -18.03 -5.69
C LEU A 370 -1.58 -18.79 -6.57
N LEU A 371 -1.97 -20.01 -6.20
CA LEU A 371 -2.88 -20.82 -7.00
C LEU A 371 -4.24 -20.11 -7.20
N PRO A 372 -4.98 -19.69 -6.15
CA PRO A 372 -6.17 -18.85 -6.32
C PRO A 372 -5.91 -17.58 -7.13
N GLY A 373 -4.75 -16.93 -6.95
CA GLY A 373 -4.41 -15.72 -7.70
C GLY A 373 -4.29 -15.97 -9.19
N ILE A 374 -3.63 -17.07 -9.58
CA ILE A 374 -3.51 -17.52 -10.98
C ILE A 374 -4.88 -17.88 -11.56
N PHE A 375 -5.71 -18.63 -10.81
CA PHE A 375 -7.06 -18.99 -11.26
C PHE A 375 -7.95 -17.76 -11.46
N ILE A 376 -7.96 -16.83 -10.50
CA ILE A 376 -8.73 -15.59 -10.58
C ILE A 376 -8.24 -14.75 -11.75
N PHE A 377 -6.92 -14.55 -11.85
CA PHE A 377 -6.35 -13.76 -12.94
C PHE A 377 -6.65 -14.40 -14.30
N GLY A 378 -6.48 -15.72 -14.45
CA GLY A 378 -6.77 -16.47 -15.68
C GLY A 378 -8.26 -16.50 -16.07
N ALA A 379 -9.17 -16.36 -15.11
CA ALA A 379 -10.60 -16.25 -15.39
C ALA A 379 -10.97 -14.95 -16.14
N PHE A 380 -10.18 -13.87 -16.02
CA PHE A 380 -10.45 -12.61 -16.71
C PHE A 380 -10.12 -12.64 -18.21
N PRO A 381 -8.96 -13.15 -18.67
CA PRO A 381 -8.73 -13.46 -20.07
C PRO A 381 -9.80 -14.39 -20.64
N PHE A 382 -10.18 -15.44 -19.89
CA PHE A 382 -11.27 -16.34 -20.31
C PHE A 382 -12.59 -15.59 -20.48
N LEU A 383 -12.96 -14.73 -19.53
CA LEU A 383 -14.16 -13.89 -19.63
C LEU A 383 -14.09 -12.95 -20.84
N ASN A 384 -12.94 -12.33 -21.09
CA ASN A 384 -12.75 -11.46 -22.25
C ASN A 384 -12.88 -12.24 -23.58
N SER A 385 -12.29 -13.44 -23.67
CA SER A 385 -12.45 -14.34 -24.81
C SER A 385 -13.91 -14.78 -25.01
N PHE A 386 -14.57 -15.20 -23.94
CA PHE A 386 -15.98 -15.59 -23.97
C PHE A 386 -16.87 -14.44 -24.47
N LEU A 387 -16.66 -13.22 -23.97
CA LEU A 387 -17.38 -12.03 -24.44
C LEU A 387 -17.09 -11.72 -25.90
N SER A 388 -15.86 -11.96 -26.38
CA SER A 388 -15.51 -11.75 -27.80
C SER A 388 -16.16 -12.75 -28.75
N GLU A 389 -16.52 -13.95 -28.28
CA GLU A 389 -17.25 -14.94 -29.06
C GLU A 389 -18.76 -14.66 -29.13
N HIS A 390 -19.32 -14.03 -28.09
CA HIS A 390 -20.78 -13.86 -27.94
C HIS A 390 -21.29 -12.45 -28.23
N LEU A 391 -20.42 -11.43 -28.12
CA LEU A 391 -20.74 -10.05 -28.49
C LEU A 391 -20.14 -9.72 -29.86
N LEU A 392 -20.66 -8.68 -30.50
CA LEU A 392 -19.98 -8.07 -31.64
C LEU A 392 -18.54 -7.75 -31.23
N ARG A 393 -17.58 -8.04 -32.12
CA ARG A 393 -16.14 -7.94 -31.87
C ARG A 393 -15.75 -6.61 -31.22
N ASP A 394 -16.41 -5.52 -31.61
CA ASP A 394 -16.14 -4.17 -31.12
C ASP A 394 -16.81 -3.84 -29.77
N LEU A 395 -17.78 -4.63 -29.33
CA LEU A 395 -18.47 -4.43 -28.05
C LEU A 395 -17.86 -5.25 -26.90
N SER A 396 -17.00 -6.23 -27.18
CA SER A 396 -16.49 -7.12 -26.14
C SER A 396 -15.65 -6.41 -25.07
N PRO A 397 -14.74 -5.46 -25.39
CA PRO A 397 -13.92 -4.81 -24.37
C PRO A 397 -14.73 -3.78 -23.57
N LEU A 398 -15.74 -3.17 -24.19
CA LEU A 398 -16.72 -2.35 -23.50
C LEU A 398 -17.54 -3.19 -22.51
N GLY A 399 -18.05 -4.35 -22.94
CA GLY A 399 -18.75 -5.29 -22.06
C GLY A 399 -17.87 -5.75 -20.90
N PHE A 400 -16.60 -6.05 -21.16
CA PHE A 400 -15.62 -6.40 -20.14
C PHE A 400 -15.40 -5.27 -19.13
N ALA A 401 -15.25 -4.02 -19.59
CA ALA A 401 -15.13 -2.84 -18.72
C ALA A 401 -16.38 -2.65 -17.84
N LEU A 402 -17.56 -2.75 -18.44
CA LEU A 402 -18.86 -2.61 -17.77
C LEU A 402 -19.10 -3.69 -16.71
N ILE A 403 -18.45 -4.86 -16.82
CA ILE A 403 -18.54 -5.91 -15.80
C ILE A 403 -17.48 -5.70 -14.71
N THR A 404 -16.22 -5.55 -15.11
CA THR A 404 -15.06 -5.58 -14.20
C THR A 404 -14.97 -4.35 -13.29
N ILE A 405 -15.27 -3.15 -13.77
CA ILE A 405 -15.15 -1.92 -12.96
C ILE A 405 -16.22 -1.87 -11.86
N PRO A 406 -17.52 -2.11 -12.14
CA PRO A 406 -18.53 -2.22 -11.08
C PRO A 406 -18.25 -3.38 -10.13
N LEU A 407 -17.79 -4.52 -10.64
CA LEU A 407 -17.41 -5.65 -9.79
C LEU A 407 -16.26 -5.26 -8.85
N ALA A 408 -15.27 -4.50 -9.31
CA ALA A 408 -14.19 -4.00 -8.47
C ALA A 408 -14.71 -3.09 -7.37
N ALA A 409 -15.61 -2.16 -7.70
CA ALA A 409 -16.26 -1.29 -6.71
C ALA A 409 -17.06 -2.12 -5.67
N LEU A 410 -17.81 -3.13 -6.12
CA LEU A 410 -18.57 -4.03 -5.26
C LEU A 410 -17.67 -4.86 -4.35
N VAL A 411 -16.62 -5.48 -4.89
CA VAL A 411 -15.65 -6.26 -4.11
C VAL A 411 -14.95 -5.37 -3.09
N TRP A 412 -14.55 -4.17 -3.48
CA TRP A 412 -13.87 -3.23 -2.59
C TRP A 412 -14.76 -2.77 -1.43
N ARG A 413 -16.05 -2.51 -1.71
CA ARG A 413 -17.03 -2.07 -0.72
C ARG A 413 -17.52 -3.20 0.19
N ASN A 414 -17.80 -4.37 -0.37
CA ASN A 414 -18.53 -5.44 0.32
C ASN A 414 -17.62 -6.54 0.89
N LEU A 415 -16.31 -6.49 0.63
CA LEU A 415 -15.36 -7.45 1.18
C LEU A 415 -14.49 -6.78 2.27
N PRO A 416 -15.03 -6.43 3.47
CA PRO A 416 -14.28 -5.83 4.60
C PRO A 416 -13.40 -6.83 5.34
N VAL A 417 -12.08 -6.60 5.40
CA VAL A 417 -11.08 -7.50 6.01
C VAL A 417 -11.53 -7.98 7.39
N PRO A 418 -11.40 -9.28 7.73
CA PRO A 418 -11.95 -9.80 8.96
C PRO A 418 -11.20 -9.12 10.11
N VAL A 419 -11.90 -8.31 10.88
CA VAL A 419 -11.36 -7.75 12.12
C VAL A 419 -11.12 -8.93 13.08
N PRO A 420 -9.98 -8.99 13.80
CA PRO A 420 -9.82 -9.94 14.89
C PRO A 420 -11.02 -9.79 15.83
N ARG A 421 -11.92 -10.78 15.85
CA ARG A 421 -13.02 -10.80 16.80
C ARG A 421 -12.39 -11.01 18.16
N HIS A 422 -12.09 -9.92 18.85
CA HIS A 422 -11.83 -10.02 20.26
C HIS A 422 -13.14 -10.54 20.86
N ASN A 423 -13.07 -11.66 21.58
CA ASN A 423 -14.15 -12.09 22.44
C ASN A 423 -14.32 -11.03 23.55
N VAL A 424 -14.93 -9.89 23.21
CA VAL A 424 -15.42 -8.89 24.16
C VAL A 424 -16.69 -9.46 24.78
N ARG A 425 -16.54 -10.61 25.46
CA ARG A 425 -17.56 -11.17 26.36
C ARG A 425 -17.26 -10.81 27.82
N LEU A 426 -16.24 -10.00 28.10
CA LEU A 426 -15.71 -9.83 29.46
C LEU A 426 -15.99 -8.48 30.14
N ALA A 427 -16.83 -7.59 29.61
CA ALA A 427 -17.05 -6.29 30.27
C ALA A 427 -18.47 -5.70 30.20
N THR A 428 -19.47 -6.44 29.68
CA THR A 428 -20.86 -5.96 29.66
C THR A 428 -21.84 -6.86 30.39
N GLU A 429 -21.37 -7.81 31.21
CA GLU A 429 -22.19 -8.23 32.34
C GLU A 429 -22.06 -7.14 33.41
N PRO A 430 -23.09 -6.29 33.63
CA PRO A 430 -23.11 -5.47 34.82
C PRO A 430 -23.00 -6.41 36.01
N GLN A 431 -22.07 -6.14 36.92
CA GLN A 431 -22.09 -6.69 38.28
C GLN A 431 -23.39 -6.21 38.96
N ALA A 432 -24.51 -6.81 38.59
CA ALA A 432 -25.76 -6.71 39.29
C ALA A 432 -25.73 -7.70 40.45
N GLN A 433 -24.89 -7.43 41.47
CA GLN A 433 -25.00 -8.09 42.78
C GLN A 433 -24.28 -7.27 43.86
N SER A 434 -25.10 -6.73 44.77
CA SER A 434 -24.82 -6.44 46.19
C SER A 434 -25.17 -5.01 46.63
N ALA A 435 -26.44 -4.62 46.45
CA ALA A 435 -27.13 -3.74 47.40
C ALA A 435 -28.18 -4.59 48.13
N LYS A 436 -27.71 -5.41 49.08
CA LYS A 436 -28.48 -5.95 50.19
C LYS A 436 -27.59 -5.91 51.42
N LEU A 437 -27.65 -4.78 52.13
CA LEU A 437 -27.64 -4.67 53.59
C LEU A 437 -28.01 -3.23 53.96
#